data_AF-A0A1X7NSD6-F1
#
_entry.id   AF-A0A1X7NSD6-F1
#
_cell.length_a   1.000
_cell.length_b   1.000
_cell.length_c   1.000
_cell.angle_alpha   90.00
_cell.angle_beta   90.00
_cell.angle_gamma   90.00
#
_symmetry.space_group_name_H-M   'P 1'
#
loop_
_entity.id
_entity.type
_entity.pdbx_description
1 polymer ?
#
loop_
_entity_poly.entity_id
_entity_poly.type
_entity_poly.pdbx_seq_one_letter_code
_entity_poly.pdbx_strand_id
1 'polypeptide(L)'
;MPRIRIGGPVRLLCFHACELYLKCFLRSNGATIVVLRDMGHDLHEMAIAAQAGGLAVKPDTLRRLAELAERNDYVRARYVVSDVQGDLKPRSALILTEKLRELVRLALKMDPFGNPS
;
A
#
# COMPACT_ATOMS: atom_id res chain seq x y z
N MET A 1 -5.24 9.38 -32.65
CA MET A 1 -5.16 9.98 -31.29
C MET A 1 -4.67 8.91 -30.32
N PRO A 2 -3.62 9.15 -29.53
CA PRO A 2 -3.20 8.19 -28.51
C PRO A 2 -4.28 8.06 -27.44
N ARG A 3 -4.66 6.82 -27.09
CA ARG A 3 -5.59 6.55 -25.99
C ARG A 3 -4.90 6.90 -24.67
N ILE A 4 -5.43 7.88 -23.95
CA ILE A 4 -5.04 8.16 -22.56
C ILE A 4 -5.40 6.92 -21.75
N ARG A 5 -4.41 6.28 -21.13
CA ARG A 5 -4.68 5.22 -20.14
C ARG A 5 -5.04 5.90 -18.83
N ILE A 6 -6.30 5.75 -18.44
CA ILE A 6 -6.85 6.29 -17.19
C ILE A 6 -6.73 5.19 -16.13
N GLY A 7 -5.52 4.98 -15.61
CA GLY A 7 -5.23 4.02 -14.54
C GLY A 7 -5.24 4.63 -13.12
N GLY A 8 -5.20 5.96 -13.03
CA GLY A 8 -5.06 6.73 -11.79
C GLY A 8 -6.04 6.34 -10.68
N PRO A 9 -7.37 6.34 -10.90
CA PRO A 9 -8.34 6.03 -9.86
C PRO A 9 -8.17 4.63 -9.26
N VAL A 10 -7.94 3.61 -10.09
CA VAL A 10 -7.74 2.24 -9.61
C VAL A 10 -6.46 2.13 -8.78
N ARG A 11 -5.37 2.75 -9.25
CA ARG A 11 -4.10 2.78 -8.50
C ARG A 11 -4.26 3.50 -7.15
N LEU A 12 -4.94 4.64 -7.15
CA LEU A 12 -5.19 5.42 -5.93
C LEU A 12 -5.97 4.60 -4.90
N LEU A 13 -7.04 3.92 -5.33
CA LEU A 13 -7.81 3.03 -4.45
C LEU A 13 -6.94 1.89 -3.90
N CYS A 14 -6.09 1.28 -4.73
CA CYS A 14 -5.16 0.24 -4.30
C CYS A 14 -4.15 0.78 -3.27
N PHE A 15 -3.58 1.97 -3.51
CA PHE A 15 -2.63 2.58 -2.58
C PHE A 15 -3.29 2.93 -1.24
N HIS A 16 -4.50 3.49 -1.25
CA HIS A 16 -5.27 3.71 -0.02
C HIS A 16 -5.57 2.40 0.71
N ALA A 17 -5.95 1.33 -0.01
CA ALA A 17 -6.19 0.04 0.61
C ALA A 17 -4.91 -0.53 1.26
N CYS A 18 -3.77 -0.45 0.58
CA CYS A 18 -2.48 -0.84 1.14
C CYS A 18 -2.16 -0.06 2.43
N GLU A 19 -2.35 1.25 2.41
CA GLU A 19 -2.17 2.13 3.57
C GLU A 19 -3.04 1.69 4.76
N LEU A 20 -4.33 1.45 4.52
CA LEU A 20 -5.26 1.07 5.57
C LEU A 20 -4.93 -0.29 6.19
N TYR A 21 -4.52 -1.28 5.38
CA TYR A 21 -4.08 -2.57 5.92
C TYR A 21 -2.81 -2.45 6.76
N LEU A 22 -1.82 -1.69 6.30
CA LEU A 22 -0.58 -1.47 7.06
C LEU A 22 -0.86 -0.69 8.36
N LYS A 23 -1.67 0.37 8.31
CA LYS A 23 -2.10 1.13 9.50
C LYS A 23 -2.88 0.26 10.47
N CYS A 24 -3.74 -0.63 9.98
CA CYS A 24 -4.47 -1.59 10.82
C CYS A 24 -3.49 -2.48 11.60
N PHE A 25 -2.52 -3.08 10.91
CA PHE A 25 -1.49 -3.90 11.57
C PHE A 25 -0.66 -3.10 12.59
N LEU A 26 -0.19 -1.92 12.22
CA LEU A 26 0.61 -1.06 13.10
C LEU A 26 -0.20 -0.62 14.31
N ARG A 27 -1.47 -0.25 14.14
CA ARG A 27 -2.36 0.14 15.24
C ARG A 27 -2.60 -1.03 16.19
N SER A 28 -2.82 -2.24 15.66
CA SER A 28 -2.95 -3.46 16.47
C SER A 28 -1.67 -3.82 17.21
N ASN A 29 -0.50 -3.42 16.71
CA ASN A 29 0.80 -3.55 17.39
C ASN A 29 1.18 -2.32 18.26
N GLY A 30 0.21 -1.46 18.58
CA GLY A 30 0.39 -0.39 19.55
C GLY A 30 0.85 0.96 18.99
N ALA A 31 1.01 1.12 17.68
CA ALA A 31 1.30 2.43 17.08
C ALA A 31 0.20 3.44 17.45
N THR A 32 0.58 4.66 17.81
CA THR A 32 -0.38 5.73 18.15
C THR A 32 -0.88 6.44 16.90
N ILE A 33 -1.99 7.17 17.01
CA ILE A 33 -2.52 7.97 15.90
C ILE A 33 -1.51 9.01 15.44
N VAL A 34 -0.71 9.57 16.36
CA VAL A 34 0.33 10.56 16.05
C VAL A 34 1.38 9.93 15.14
N VAL A 35 1.95 8.80 15.54
CA VAL A 35 2.95 8.06 14.75
C VAL A 35 2.41 7.71 13.34
N LEU A 36 1.17 7.23 13.25
CA LEU A 36 0.58 6.87 11.96
C LEU A 36 0.28 8.08 11.06
N ARG A 37 0.07 9.27 11.65
CA ARG A 37 -0.12 10.52 10.90
C ARG A 37 1.20 11.06 10.38
N ASP A 38 2.27 10.94 11.18
CA ASP A 38 3.60 11.41 10.81
C ASP A 38 4.15 10.65 9.59
N MET A 39 3.81 9.36 9.44
CA MET A 39 4.13 8.54 8.25
C MET A 39 3.37 8.96 6.97
N GLY A 40 2.35 9.82 7.09
CA GLY A 40 1.58 10.33 5.95
C GLY A 40 1.00 9.24 5.02
N HIS A 41 1.43 9.27 3.76
CA HIS A 41 1.09 8.32 2.69
C HIS A 41 2.29 7.45 2.27
N ASP A 42 3.36 7.42 3.07
CA ASP A 42 4.54 6.64 2.75
C ASP A 42 4.31 5.15 3.05
N LEU A 43 3.91 4.42 2.01
CA LEU A 43 3.66 2.98 2.10
C LEU A 43 4.93 2.17 2.39
N HIS A 44 6.10 2.68 2.01
CA HIS A 44 7.38 1.99 2.22
C HIS A 44 7.77 2.09 3.69
N GLU A 45 7.71 3.29 4.27
CA GLU A 45 7.94 3.53 5.69
C GLU A 45 7.01 2.67 6.56
N MET A 46 5.70 2.66 6.24
CA MET A 46 4.73 1.84 6.96
C MET A 46 5.03 0.34 6.85
N ALA A 47 5.49 -0.13 5.68
CA ALA A 47 5.82 -1.54 5.49
C ALA A 47 7.10 -1.96 6.22
N ILE A 48 8.10 -1.07 6.31
CA ILE A 48 9.28 -1.28 7.15
C ILE A 48 8.87 -1.37 8.62
N ALA A 49 8.08 -0.43 9.11
CA ALA A 49 7.60 -0.43 10.49
C ALA A 49 6.77 -1.68 10.80
N ALA A 50 5.90 -2.10 9.86
CA ALA A 50 5.11 -3.31 10.01
C ALA A 50 5.99 -4.57 10.02
N GLN A 51 7.02 -4.63 9.17
CA GLN A 51 7.98 -5.73 9.17
C GLN A 51 8.75 -5.82 10.49
N ALA A 52 9.19 -4.68 11.04
CA ALA A 52 9.82 -4.63 12.36
C ALA A 52 8.88 -5.10 13.48
N GLY A 53 7.57 -4.89 13.31
CA GLY A 53 6.51 -5.43 14.19
C GLY A 53 6.14 -6.90 13.92
N GLY A 54 6.85 -7.62 13.06
CA GLY A 54 6.64 -9.04 12.80
C GLY A 54 5.77 -9.38 11.57
N LEU A 55 5.36 -8.40 10.76
CA LEU A 55 4.67 -8.68 9.50
C LEU A 55 5.65 -9.29 8.49
N ALA A 56 5.32 -10.43 7.89
CA ALA A 56 6.19 -11.16 6.97
C ALA A 56 6.26 -10.53 5.54
N VAL A 57 6.63 -9.25 5.45
CA VAL A 57 6.79 -8.54 4.18
C VAL A 57 8.04 -9.05 3.46
N LYS A 58 7.89 -9.52 2.22
CA LYS A 58 9.03 -10.04 1.42
C LYS A 58 9.91 -8.89 0.89
N PRO A 59 11.23 -9.09 0.72
CA PRO A 59 12.14 -8.06 0.21
C PRO A 59 11.71 -7.44 -1.13
N ASP A 60 11.19 -8.24 -2.06
CA ASP A 60 10.70 -7.73 -3.35
C ASP A 60 9.50 -6.79 -3.20
N THR A 61 8.64 -7.01 -2.19
CA THR A 61 7.53 -6.09 -1.89
C THR A 61 8.09 -4.77 -1.36
N LEU A 62 9.05 -4.81 -0.44
CA LEU A 62 9.67 -3.62 0.11
C LEU A 62 10.35 -2.79 -0.99
N ARG A 63 11.13 -3.43 -1.86
CA ARG A 63 11.75 -2.76 -3.02
C ARG A 63 10.70 -2.10 -3.91
N ARG A 64 9.58 -2.79 -4.16
CA ARG A 64 8.49 -2.22 -4.96
C ARG A 64 7.83 -1.01 -4.28
N LEU A 65 7.67 -1.03 -2.97
CA LEU A 65 7.13 0.09 -2.20
C LEU A 65 8.11 1.28 -2.18
N ALA A 66 9.42 1.02 -2.08
CA ALA A 66 10.45 2.04 -2.19
C ALA A 66 10.39 2.77 -3.55
N GLU A 67 10.31 2.02 -4.65
CA GLU A 67 10.14 2.58 -6.01
C GLU A 67 8.89 3.49 -6.12
N LEU A 68 7.80 3.15 -5.42
CA LEU A 68 6.58 3.97 -5.42
C LEU A 68 6.76 5.27 -4.63
N ALA A 69 7.44 5.20 -3.48
CA ALA A 69 7.74 6.36 -2.64
C ALA A 69 8.67 7.34 -3.37
N GLU A 70 9.77 6.84 -3.95
CA GLU A 70 10.73 7.64 -4.73
C GLU A 70 10.07 8.41 -5.88
N ARG A 71 9.09 7.79 -6.53
CA ARG A 71 8.38 8.38 -7.67
C ARG A 71 7.19 9.24 -7.27
N ASN A 72 6.89 9.34 -5.98
CA ASN A 72 5.71 9.99 -5.46
C ASN A 72 4.41 9.50 -6.13
N ASP A 73 4.35 8.19 -6.42
CA ASP A 73 3.32 7.58 -7.27
C ASP A 73 1.92 7.74 -6.67
N TYR A 74 1.83 7.78 -5.34
CA TYR A 74 0.57 8.03 -4.62
C TYR A 74 -0.02 9.40 -4.95
N VAL A 75 0.78 10.46 -4.84
CA VAL A 75 0.34 11.82 -5.15
C VAL A 75 0.05 11.95 -6.64
N ARG A 76 0.92 11.38 -7.49
CA ARG A 76 0.76 11.42 -8.95
C ARG A 76 -0.53 10.74 -9.41
N ALA A 77 -0.96 9.65 -8.78
CA ALA A 77 -2.21 8.97 -9.11
C ALA A 77 -3.46 9.86 -8.97
N ARG A 78 -3.39 10.96 -8.19
CA ARG A 78 -4.49 11.93 -8.01
C ARG A 78 -4.56 13.00 -9.10
N TYR A 79 -3.41 13.43 -9.62
CA TYR A 79 -3.32 14.64 -10.44
C TYR A 79 -2.89 14.37 -11.88
N VAL A 80 -2.23 13.23 -12.13
CA VAL A 80 -1.72 12.89 -13.46
C VAL A 80 -2.78 12.10 -14.22
N VAL A 81 -3.36 12.73 -15.23
CA VAL A 81 -4.44 12.17 -16.06
C VAL A 81 -3.95 11.06 -17.00
N SER A 82 -2.66 11.07 -17.36
CA SER A 82 -2.03 10.10 -18.25
C SER A 82 -0.93 9.31 -17.56
N ASP A 83 -1.04 7.98 -17.56
CA ASP A 83 0.02 7.08 -17.11
C ASP A 83 1.36 7.44 -17.80
N VAL A 84 2.40 7.68 -17.00
CA VAL A 84 3.76 7.93 -17.51
C VAL A 84 4.51 6.60 -17.57
N GLN A 85 5.52 6.50 -18.45
CA GLN A 85 6.35 5.33 -18.53
C GLN A 85 6.92 4.94 -17.15
N GLY A 86 6.76 3.67 -16.82
CA GLY A 86 7.17 3.10 -15.54
C GLY A 86 6.11 3.16 -14.43
N ASP A 87 5.00 3.88 -14.59
CA ASP A 87 3.96 3.93 -13.55
C ASP A 87 3.46 2.52 -13.24
N LEU A 88 3.15 2.28 -11.96
CA LEU A 88 2.60 0.99 -11.56
C LEU A 88 1.28 0.72 -12.30
N LYS A 89 1.25 -0.32 -13.13
CA LYS A 89 0.03 -0.72 -13.83
C LYS A 89 -1.08 -1.06 -12.80
N PRO A 90 -2.35 -0.73 -13.06
CA PRO A 90 -3.46 -1.02 -12.14
C PRO A 90 -3.51 -2.47 -11.66
N ARG A 91 -3.26 -3.44 -12.55
CA ARG A 91 -3.21 -4.87 -12.20
C ARG A 91 -2.12 -5.18 -11.17
N SER A 92 -0.95 -4.55 -11.30
CA SER A 92 0.14 -4.73 -10.34
C SER A 92 -0.17 -4.07 -9.00
N ALA A 93 -0.92 -2.96 -9.00
CA ALA A 93 -1.41 -2.32 -7.77
C ALA A 93 -2.43 -3.21 -7.02
N LEU A 94 -3.33 -3.87 -7.75
CA LEU A 94 -4.26 -4.86 -7.19
C LEU A 94 -3.51 -6.04 -6.55
N ILE A 95 -2.55 -6.64 -7.27
CA ILE A 95 -1.74 -7.75 -6.75
C ILE A 95 -0.98 -7.35 -5.48
N LEU A 96 -0.41 -6.13 -5.46
CA LEU A 96 0.26 -5.59 -4.27
C LEU A 96 -0.70 -5.46 -3.08
N THR A 97 -1.91 -4.95 -3.35
CA THR A 97 -2.97 -4.79 -2.35
C THR A 97 -3.41 -6.14 -1.77
N GLU A 98 -3.70 -7.12 -2.63
CA GLU A 98 -4.08 -8.47 -2.22
C GLU A 98 -2.99 -9.13 -1.37
N LYS A 99 -1.72 -8.94 -1.74
CA LYS A 99 -0.59 -9.47 -0.98
C LYS A 99 -0.49 -8.86 0.41
N LEU A 100 -0.58 -7.53 0.53
CA LEU A 100 -0.54 -6.85 1.83
C LEU A 100 -1.76 -7.17 2.68
N ARG A 101 -2.95 -7.20 2.08
CA ARG A 101 -4.20 -7.66 2.70
C ARG A 101 -4.01 -9.03 3.33
N GLU A 102 -3.51 -10.00 2.56
CA GLU A 102 -3.37 -11.38 3.04
C GLU A 102 -2.34 -11.50 4.16
N LEU A 103 -1.21 -10.78 4.06
CA LEU A 103 -0.22 -10.73 5.14
C LEU A 103 -0.82 -10.20 6.44
N VAL A 104 -1.57 -9.10 6.38
CA VAL A 104 -2.21 -8.50 7.56
C VAL A 104 -3.31 -9.41 8.10
N ARG A 105 -4.15 -9.97 7.23
CA ARG A 105 -5.22 -10.89 7.59
C ARG A 105 -4.68 -12.09 8.38
N LEU A 106 -3.62 -12.72 7.87
CA LEU A 106 -2.98 -13.85 8.53
C LEU A 106 -2.32 -13.45 9.86
N ALA A 107 -1.59 -12.32 9.88
CA ALA A 107 -0.89 -11.86 11.08
C ALA A 107 -1.85 -11.49 12.22
N LEU A 108 -3.01 -10.90 11.90
CA LEU A 108 -4.04 -10.52 12.86
C LEU A 108 -5.13 -11.57 13.05
N LYS A 109 -4.99 -12.77 12.45
CA LYS A 109 -5.95 -13.88 12.52
C LYS A 109 -7.38 -13.48 12.11
N MET A 110 -7.51 -12.58 11.14
CA MET A 110 -8.82 -12.14 10.63
C MET A 110 -9.50 -13.22 9.77
N ASP A 111 -10.83 -13.17 9.72
CA ASP A 111 -11.64 -14.00 8.83
C ASP A 111 -11.34 -13.69 7.33
N PRO A 112 -11.89 -14.46 6.38
CA PRO A 112 -11.67 -14.23 4.95
C PRO A 112 -12.12 -12.86 4.44
N PHE A 113 -12.98 -12.14 5.17
CA PHE A 113 -13.47 -10.81 4.83
C PHE A 113 -12.66 -9.69 5.49
N GLY A 114 -11.79 -10.01 6.45
CA GLY A 114 -10.98 -9.05 7.20
C GLY A 114 -11.61 -8.63 8.54
N ASN A 115 -12.64 -9.33 9.01
CA ASN A 115 -13.22 -9.09 10.32
C ASN A 115 -12.34 -9.73 11.42
N PRO A 116 -12.29 -9.13 12.61
CA PRO A 116 -11.72 -9.80 13.78
C PRO A 116 -12.44 -11.12 14.03
N SER A 117 -11.68 -12.16 14.38
CA SER A 117 -12.21 -13.44 14.85
C SER A 117 -12.57 -13.42 16.32
#